data_AF-A0A8X8WFK7-F1
#
_entry.id   AF-A0A8X8WFK7-F1
#
_cell.length_a   1.000
_cell.length_b   1.000
_cell.length_c   1.000
_cell.angle_alpha   90.00
_cell.angle_beta   90.00
_cell.angle_gamma   90.00
#
_symmetry.space_group_name_H-M   'P 1'
#
loop_
_entity.id
_entity.type
_entity.pdbx_description
1 polymer ?
#
loop_
_entity_poly.entity_id
_entity_poly.type
_entity_poly.pdbx_seq_one_letter_code
_entity_poly.pdbx_strand_id
1 'polypeptide(L)'
;MIVETVVFRVCTTSLPSDVRVEVGETSFHLHKFPLLSRSKLLEGIIRDQAKNVLSLHDLPGGAGSFLLVAKFCYNVKFELTATNAVSLRCAAEHLQMTEEYGEGNLISQTAAFLEQVLNSWEGTVQALETCEAALPFSEELGIITSCIDSLAAEACEERGGCLPHRAHQSPVWNGIHSASEPCSPAGDWWHDDVVVLNLSLFKRVIDAVSCKGMAPSRIGVSLMLYAKRHLPLHGISRSGSFCEREHESAHSLSEAEQMTLVEEITELLPNQKGATPTRFVLKLLKFAMILDASTGCRETLERRVGAQLDQAALHDLLIPNTLPMEETLYDVECVQRIVDYFLDMAGDEEYEGDEEQSTGGFDSPPIMSVVANLLDGYLAEVANDANLKLENFVLLAASLPEYARSLDDGIYRAIDIYLKAHPWLTDQEMELLCTLMNCQKLSIEASTDAVQNKMLPLRVTMRVLFFEQLRLRSYMAGWFVVSDTLGRGSNERPSIVSCVGGGDVGMRLNEVRARMSRIENKCDNIKHEVRKLRKGRWINFYNRVGLKVRTKSFGSQV
;
A
#
# COMPACT_ATOMS: atom_id res chain seq x y z
N MET A 1 45.07 13.57 -28.35
CA MET A 1 44.12 12.47 -28.10
C MET A 1 44.03 11.65 -29.36
N ILE A 2 44.56 10.43 -29.35
CA ILE A 2 44.44 9.50 -30.46
C ILE A 2 43.06 8.86 -30.28
N VAL A 3 42.10 9.24 -31.12
CA VAL A 3 40.80 8.56 -31.18
C VAL A 3 41.09 7.25 -31.90
N GLU A 4 41.16 6.14 -31.18
CA GLU A 4 41.33 4.81 -31.76
C GLU A 4 40.09 4.48 -32.59
N THR A 5 40.15 4.74 -33.89
CA THR A 5 39.10 4.37 -34.84
C THR A 5 39.11 2.85 -34.98
N VAL A 6 38.05 2.17 -34.54
CA VAL A 6 37.92 0.72 -34.71
C VAL A 6 37.62 0.43 -36.19
N VAL A 7 38.51 -0.33 -36.84
CA VAL A 7 38.42 -0.68 -38.25
C VAL A 7 37.95 -2.12 -38.41
N PHE A 8 36.75 -2.32 -38.95
CA PHE A 8 36.25 -3.66 -39.30
C PHE A 8 36.49 -3.96 -40.78
N ARG A 9 37.13 -5.11 -41.04
CA ARG A 9 37.21 -5.73 -42.36
C ARG A 9 36.33 -6.97 -42.38
N VAL A 10 35.17 -6.87 -43.03
CA VAL A 10 34.22 -7.99 -43.16
C VAL A 10 34.70 -9.02 -44.19
N CYS A 11 35.67 -8.65 -45.05
CA CYS A 11 36.25 -9.52 -46.07
C CYS A 11 37.77 -9.64 -45.92
N THR A 12 38.29 -10.86 -46.03
CA THR A 12 39.74 -11.19 -46.11
C THR A 12 40.21 -11.34 -47.56
N THR A 13 39.47 -10.80 -48.53
CA THR A 13 39.85 -10.86 -49.94
C THR A 13 41.13 -10.05 -50.17
N SER A 14 41.97 -10.48 -51.12
CA SER A 14 43.21 -9.78 -51.49
C SER A 14 42.99 -8.47 -52.26
N LEU A 15 41.74 -8.00 -52.36
CA LEU A 15 41.35 -6.81 -53.11
C LEU A 15 41.23 -5.61 -52.16
N PRO A 16 41.69 -4.41 -52.58
CA PRO A 16 41.55 -3.21 -51.77
C PRO A 16 40.07 -2.77 -51.69
N SER A 17 39.65 -2.31 -50.51
CA SER A 17 38.31 -1.74 -50.29
C SER A 17 38.11 -0.49 -51.17
N ASP A 18 36.99 -0.41 -51.88
CA ASP A 18 36.65 0.72 -52.76
C ASP A 18 35.61 1.69 -52.13
N VAL A 19 35.14 1.37 -50.91
CA VAL A 19 34.26 2.23 -50.12
C VAL A 19 34.56 2.09 -48.62
N ARG A 20 34.52 3.21 -47.90
CA ARG A 20 34.55 3.28 -46.44
C ARG A 20 33.19 3.74 -45.94
N VAL A 21 32.61 3.03 -44.98
CA VAL A 21 31.37 3.45 -44.29
C VAL A 21 31.71 3.80 -42.84
N GLU A 22 31.30 4.97 -42.39
CA GLU A 22 31.52 5.48 -41.04
C GLU A 22 30.18 5.48 -40.29
N VAL A 23 30.12 4.74 -39.18
CA VAL A 23 28.94 4.61 -38.31
C VAL A 23 29.39 4.95 -36.89
N GLY A 24 29.00 6.13 -36.40
CA GLY A 24 29.55 6.69 -35.15
C GLY A 24 31.08 6.77 -35.20
N GLU A 25 31.75 6.14 -34.23
CA GLU A 25 33.22 6.10 -34.12
C GLU A 25 33.87 4.94 -34.88
N THR A 26 33.05 4.13 -35.58
CA THR A 26 33.48 2.88 -36.21
C THR A 26 33.59 3.05 -37.72
N SER A 27 34.66 2.53 -38.31
CA SER A 27 34.85 2.58 -39.77
C SER A 27 34.89 1.18 -40.39
N PHE A 28 34.12 1.00 -41.44
CA PHE A 28 33.98 -0.26 -42.17
C PHE A 28 34.59 -0.10 -43.55
N HIS A 29 35.58 -0.95 -43.84
CA HIS A 29 36.24 -0.99 -45.14
C HIS A 29 35.62 -2.10 -45.99
N LEU A 30 34.81 -1.71 -46.98
CA LEU A 30 33.93 -2.60 -47.75
C LEU A 30 34.12 -2.41 -49.26
N HIS A 31 33.30 -3.12 -50.02
CA HIS A 31 33.24 -3.11 -51.47
C HIS A 31 31.85 -2.59 -51.89
N LYS A 32 31.77 -1.74 -52.92
CA LYS A 32 30.51 -1.14 -53.38
C LYS A 32 29.50 -2.18 -53.81
N PHE A 33 29.91 -3.14 -54.65
CA PHE A 33 29.00 -4.08 -55.30
C PHE A 33 28.10 -4.88 -54.32
N PRO A 34 28.61 -5.52 -53.25
CA PRO A 34 27.77 -6.19 -52.25
C PRO A 34 26.73 -5.30 -51.56
N LEU A 35 27.02 -4.01 -51.39
CA LEU A 35 26.12 -3.06 -50.73
C LEU A 35 25.03 -2.58 -51.70
N LEU A 36 25.44 -2.22 -52.92
CA LEU A 36 24.54 -1.75 -53.99
C LEU A 36 23.48 -2.79 -54.37
N SER A 37 23.85 -4.07 -54.32
CA SER A 37 22.94 -5.14 -54.70
C SER A 37 21.85 -5.42 -53.68
N ARG A 38 21.94 -4.90 -52.44
CA ARG A 38 21.03 -5.23 -51.34
C ARG A 38 20.32 -4.04 -50.71
N SER A 39 20.77 -2.81 -50.94
CA SER A 39 20.23 -1.61 -50.29
C SER A 39 20.03 -0.48 -51.28
N LYS A 40 18.79 0.01 -51.37
CA LYS A 40 18.42 1.18 -52.17
C LYS A 40 19.07 2.46 -51.65
N LEU A 41 19.10 2.66 -50.34
CA LEU A 41 19.68 3.87 -49.76
C LEU A 41 21.18 3.94 -50.05
N LEU A 42 21.91 2.84 -49.84
CA LEU A 42 23.35 2.79 -50.15
C LEU A 42 23.60 2.96 -51.65
N GLU A 43 22.74 2.43 -52.52
CA GLU A 43 22.79 2.68 -53.96
C GLU A 43 22.68 4.17 -54.29
N GLY A 44 21.69 4.87 -53.72
CA GLY A 44 21.50 6.31 -53.92
C GLY A 44 22.72 7.10 -53.46
N ILE A 45 23.18 6.88 -52.23
CA ILE A 45 24.29 7.67 -51.66
C ILE A 45 25.59 7.42 -52.42
N ILE A 46 25.91 6.16 -52.79
CA ILE A 46 27.13 5.82 -53.53
C ILE A 46 27.12 6.41 -54.94
N ARG A 47 25.94 6.54 -55.56
CA ARG A 47 25.79 7.09 -56.92
C ARG A 47 25.90 8.61 -56.93
N ASP A 48 25.38 9.27 -55.89
CA ASP A 48 25.35 10.72 -55.77
C ASP A 48 26.66 11.31 -55.21
N GLN A 49 27.38 10.56 -54.37
CA GLN A 49 28.64 11.03 -53.79
C GLN A 49 29.85 10.63 -54.64
N ALA A 50 30.59 11.61 -55.16
CA ALA A 50 31.87 11.39 -55.85
C ALA A 50 32.99 10.87 -54.91
N LYS A 51 32.75 10.79 -53.59
CA LYS A 51 33.70 10.37 -52.57
C LYS A 51 33.42 8.92 -52.14
N ASN A 52 34.48 8.15 -51.91
CA ASN A 52 34.41 6.76 -51.44
C ASN A 52 34.20 6.63 -49.92
N VAL A 53 33.66 7.65 -49.25
CA VAL A 53 33.42 7.67 -47.80
C VAL A 53 31.97 8.01 -47.55
N LEU A 54 31.23 7.07 -46.97
CA LEU A 54 29.82 7.16 -46.62
C LEU A 54 29.71 7.38 -45.11
N SER A 55 28.89 8.33 -44.69
CA SER A 55 28.61 8.57 -43.27
C SER A 55 27.15 8.20 -42.97
N LEU A 56 26.97 7.33 -41.97
CA LEU A 56 25.68 6.82 -41.50
C LEU A 56 25.61 7.02 -39.98
N HIS A 57 25.65 8.26 -39.52
CA HIS A 57 25.64 8.56 -38.09
C HIS A 57 24.30 8.22 -37.41
N ASP A 58 23.20 8.26 -38.15
CA ASP A 58 21.84 8.07 -37.61
C ASP A 58 21.29 6.64 -37.83
N LEU A 59 22.18 5.65 -38.04
CA LEU A 59 21.74 4.27 -38.23
C LEU A 59 21.22 3.67 -36.91
N PRO A 60 19.97 3.16 -36.85
CA PRO A 60 19.45 2.52 -35.65
C PRO A 60 20.27 1.27 -35.28
N GLY A 61 20.55 1.11 -33.98
CA GLY A 61 21.47 0.08 -33.47
C GLY A 61 22.96 0.31 -33.77
N GLY A 62 23.29 1.41 -34.44
CA GLY A 62 24.66 1.87 -34.67
C GLY A 62 25.54 0.84 -35.39
N ALA A 63 26.83 0.87 -35.05
CA ALA A 63 27.85 0.08 -35.72
C ALA A 63 27.66 -1.44 -35.56
N GLY A 64 27.08 -1.89 -34.44
CA GLY A 64 26.78 -3.30 -34.19
C GLY A 64 25.77 -3.85 -35.21
N SER A 65 24.67 -3.13 -35.43
CA SER A 65 23.69 -3.48 -36.45
C SER A 65 24.27 -3.39 -37.86
N PHE A 66 25.07 -2.35 -38.15
CA PHE A 66 25.72 -2.24 -39.46
C PHE A 66 26.68 -3.40 -39.76
N LEU A 67 27.38 -3.93 -38.76
CA LEU A 67 28.24 -5.09 -38.94
C LEU A 67 27.43 -6.31 -39.42
N LEU A 68 26.23 -6.53 -38.88
CA LEU A 68 25.34 -7.61 -39.32
C LEU A 68 24.78 -7.35 -40.72
N VAL A 69 24.40 -6.10 -41.03
CA VAL A 69 24.03 -5.68 -42.39
C VAL A 69 25.16 -5.96 -43.38
N ALA A 70 26.39 -5.59 -43.03
CA ALA A 70 27.55 -5.82 -43.88
C ALA A 70 27.78 -7.33 -44.07
N LYS A 71 27.71 -8.15 -43.00
CA LYS A 71 27.77 -9.61 -43.13
C LYS A 71 26.70 -10.13 -44.10
N PHE A 72 25.46 -9.65 -43.98
CA PHE A 72 24.37 -10.00 -44.87
C PHE A 72 24.67 -9.67 -46.34
N CYS A 73 25.10 -8.44 -46.62
CA CYS A 73 25.45 -8.00 -47.98
C CYS A 73 26.54 -8.87 -48.63
N TYR A 74 27.46 -9.40 -47.82
CA TYR A 74 28.53 -10.31 -48.24
C TYR A 74 28.12 -11.78 -48.26
N ASN A 75 26.86 -12.11 -47.98
CA ASN A 75 26.36 -13.47 -47.79
C ASN A 75 27.14 -14.26 -46.72
N VAL A 76 27.68 -13.57 -45.71
CA VAL A 76 28.30 -14.17 -44.53
C VAL A 76 27.19 -14.53 -43.56
N LYS A 77 27.15 -15.80 -43.13
CA LYS A 77 26.17 -16.27 -42.15
C LYS A 77 26.37 -15.56 -40.80
N PHE A 78 25.26 -15.18 -40.19
CA PHE A 78 25.18 -14.69 -38.82
C PHE A 78 23.88 -15.20 -38.19
N GLU A 79 23.79 -15.10 -36.87
CA GLU A 79 22.63 -15.57 -36.12
C GLU A 79 21.70 -14.40 -35.79
N LEU A 80 20.41 -14.58 -36.04
CA LEU A 80 19.35 -13.70 -35.55
C LEU A 80 18.97 -14.15 -34.14
N THR A 81 18.94 -13.20 -33.21
CA THR A 81 18.58 -13.41 -31.80
C THR A 81 17.56 -12.35 -31.38
N ALA A 82 16.79 -12.61 -30.32
CA ALA A 82 15.83 -11.64 -29.78
C ALA A 82 16.49 -10.28 -29.45
N THR A 83 17.75 -10.30 -29.03
CA THR A 83 18.55 -9.12 -28.66
C THR A 83 19.10 -8.30 -29.83
N ASN A 84 19.14 -8.85 -31.06
CA ASN A 84 19.67 -8.14 -32.22
C ASN A 84 18.62 -7.88 -33.32
N ALA A 85 17.51 -8.62 -33.29
CA ALA A 85 16.51 -8.60 -34.35
C ALA A 85 15.82 -7.24 -34.50
N VAL A 86 15.50 -6.57 -33.39
CA VAL A 86 14.82 -5.25 -33.41
C VAL A 86 15.69 -4.20 -34.08
N SER A 87 16.91 -4.00 -33.57
CA SER A 87 17.83 -3.00 -34.13
C SER A 87 18.19 -3.31 -35.59
N LEU A 88 18.31 -4.60 -35.95
CA LEU A 88 18.57 -5.00 -37.33
C LEU A 88 17.37 -4.76 -38.25
N ARG A 89 16.14 -5.00 -37.78
CA ARG A 89 14.90 -4.70 -38.52
C ARG A 89 14.78 -3.21 -38.79
N CYS A 90 15.07 -2.36 -37.80
CA CYS A 90 15.10 -0.91 -37.94
C CYS A 90 16.21 -0.45 -38.91
N ALA A 91 17.41 -1.03 -38.81
CA ALA A 91 18.53 -0.70 -39.71
C ALA A 91 18.23 -1.12 -41.16
N ALA A 92 17.61 -2.29 -41.36
CA ALA A 92 17.20 -2.77 -42.67
C ALA A 92 16.13 -1.86 -43.30
N GLU A 93 15.18 -1.36 -42.50
CA GLU A 93 14.19 -0.38 -42.96
C GLU A 93 14.86 0.93 -43.38
N HIS A 94 15.71 1.48 -42.51
CA HIS A 94 16.43 2.73 -42.78
C HIS A 94 17.24 2.64 -44.08
N LEU A 95 17.93 1.51 -44.28
CA LEU A 95 18.72 1.23 -45.48
C LEU A 95 17.88 0.79 -46.69
N GLN A 96 16.55 0.68 -46.55
CA GLN A 96 15.61 0.27 -47.60
C GLN A 96 16.03 -1.06 -48.25
N MET A 97 16.30 -2.07 -47.42
CA MET A 97 16.72 -3.42 -47.84
C MET A 97 15.50 -4.29 -48.16
N THR A 98 14.78 -3.92 -49.22
CA THR A 98 13.51 -4.54 -49.66
C THR A 98 13.74 -5.69 -50.64
N GLU A 99 12.69 -6.48 -50.90
CA GLU A 99 12.70 -7.57 -51.89
C GLU A 99 13.02 -7.10 -53.32
N GLU A 100 12.87 -5.81 -53.63
CA GLU A 100 13.25 -5.22 -54.92
C GLU A 100 14.76 -5.36 -55.20
N TYR A 101 15.57 -5.45 -54.13
CA TYR A 101 17.02 -5.60 -54.14
C TYR A 101 17.46 -7.04 -53.84
N GLY A 102 16.60 -8.01 -54.12
CA GLY A 102 16.90 -9.43 -54.07
C GLY A 102 15.99 -10.20 -53.12
N GLU A 103 15.67 -11.43 -53.53
CA GLU A 103 14.77 -12.32 -52.79
C GLU A 103 15.29 -12.64 -51.39
N GLY A 104 14.38 -12.59 -50.41
CA GLY A 104 14.68 -12.81 -49.00
C GLY A 104 15.63 -11.74 -48.46
N ASN A 105 15.36 -10.47 -48.74
CA ASN A 105 16.20 -9.39 -48.25
C ASN A 105 16.04 -9.20 -46.73
N LEU A 106 16.88 -8.36 -46.13
CA LEU A 106 17.02 -8.30 -44.68
C LEU A 106 15.73 -7.87 -43.97
N ILE A 107 14.89 -7.04 -44.58
CA ILE A 107 13.58 -6.66 -44.02
C ILE A 107 12.67 -7.89 -43.86
N SER A 108 12.55 -8.75 -44.87
CA SER A 108 11.66 -9.92 -44.81
C SER A 108 12.19 -10.98 -43.84
N GLN A 109 13.51 -11.21 -43.82
CA GLN A 109 14.13 -12.16 -42.89
C GLN A 109 13.96 -11.73 -41.42
N THR A 110 14.19 -10.45 -41.13
CA THR A 110 14.03 -9.93 -39.77
C THR A 110 12.57 -9.84 -39.34
N ALA A 111 11.64 -9.51 -40.25
CA ALA A 111 10.20 -9.53 -39.97
C ALA A 111 9.70 -10.95 -39.63
N ALA A 112 10.04 -11.95 -40.46
CA ALA A 112 9.64 -13.33 -40.21
C ALA A 112 10.25 -13.90 -38.91
N PHE A 113 11.47 -13.50 -38.57
CA PHE A 113 12.08 -13.89 -37.29
C PHE A 113 11.39 -13.21 -36.11
N LEU A 114 11.06 -11.92 -36.20
CA LEU A 114 10.33 -11.21 -35.14
C LEU A 114 8.95 -11.84 -34.90
N GLU A 115 8.23 -12.26 -35.94
CA GLU A 115 6.98 -13.03 -35.77
C GLU A 115 7.19 -14.33 -34.97
N GLN A 116 8.32 -15.02 -35.16
CA GLN A 116 8.65 -16.19 -34.34
C GLN A 116 8.98 -15.82 -32.90
N VAL A 117 9.70 -14.71 -32.69
CA VAL A 117 10.02 -14.19 -31.36
C VAL A 117 8.75 -13.83 -30.59
N LEU A 118 7.76 -13.22 -31.25
CA LEU A 118 6.47 -12.88 -30.64
C LEU A 118 5.70 -14.10 -30.11
N ASN A 119 5.99 -15.31 -30.58
CA ASN A 119 5.40 -16.55 -30.08
C ASN A 119 6.15 -17.14 -28.86
N SER A 120 7.17 -16.45 -28.35
CA SER A 120 7.95 -16.85 -27.19
C SER A 120 7.97 -15.72 -26.18
N TRP A 121 7.48 -15.99 -24.97
CA TRP A 121 7.53 -15.03 -23.85
C TRP A 121 8.93 -14.43 -23.63
N GLU A 122 9.93 -15.28 -23.38
CA GLU A 122 11.30 -14.84 -23.09
C GLU A 122 11.90 -14.05 -24.26
N GLY A 123 11.68 -14.52 -25.50
CA GLY A 123 12.12 -13.81 -26.69
C GLY A 123 11.47 -12.43 -26.82
N THR A 124 10.18 -12.32 -26.51
CA THR A 124 9.43 -11.06 -26.61
C THR A 124 9.87 -10.06 -25.55
N VAL A 125 10.10 -10.49 -24.30
CA VAL A 125 10.65 -9.63 -23.24
C VAL A 125 12.04 -9.11 -23.64
N GLN A 126 12.94 -10.00 -24.11
CA GLN A 126 14.27 -9.59 -24.57
C GLN A 126 14.21 -8.63 -25.76
N ALA A 127 13.33 -8.87 -26.74
CA ALA A 127 13.15 -7.97 -27.87
C ALA A 127 12.68 -6.59 -27.40
N LEU A 128 11.70 -6.55 -26.49
CA LEU A 128 11.15 -5.31 -25.93
C LEU A 128 12.21 -4.49 -25.17
N GLU A 129 13.08 -5.13 -24.40
CA GLU A 129 14.22 -4.47 -23.72
C GLU A 129 15.15 -3.76 -24.73
N THR A 130 15.35 -4.34 -25.92
CA THR A 130 16.24 -3.77 -26.94
C THR A 130 15.61 -2.67 -27.80
N CYS A 131 14.29 -2.46 -27.70
CA CYS A 131 13.58 -1.45 -28.49
C CYS A 131 14.04 -0.03 -28.19
N GLU A 132 14.47 0.26 -26.96
CA GLU A 132 14.92 1.59 -26.54
C GLU A 132 16.15 2.06 -27.34
N ALA A 133 17.10 1.17 -27.61
CA ALA A 133 18.30 1.47 -28.39
C ALA A 133 18.02 1.73 -29.90
N ALA A 134 16.80 1.46 -30.36
CA ALA A 134 16.38 1.62 -31.76
C ALA A 134 15.28 2.69 -31.94
N LEU A 135 14.97 3.48 -30.91
CA LEU A 135 14.03 4.59 -31.02
C LEU A 135 14.57 5.71 -31.95
N PRO A 136 13.70 6.39 -32.71
CA PRO A 136 12.24 6.24 -32.78
C PRO A 136 11.76 5.12 -33.73
N PHE A 137 12.66 4.51 -34.51
CA PHE A 137 12.32 3.55 -35.57
C PHE A 137 11.56 2.32 -35.06
N SER A 138 11.89 1.82 -33.87
CA SER A 138 11.17 0.69 -33.25
C SER A 138 9.71 1.00 -32.93
N GLU A 139 9.37 2.26 -32.66
CA GLU A 139 8.00 2.71 -32.44
C GLU A 139 7.28 2.89 -33.79
N GLU A 140 7.93 3.55 -34.76
CA GLU A 140 7.36 3.80 -36.10
C GLU A 140 7.03 2.50 -36.85
N LEU A 141 7.84 1.46 -36.65
CA LEU A 141 7.61 0.13 -37.22
C LEU A 141 6.58 -0.71 -36.46
N GLY A 142 6.02 -0.20 -35.35
CA GLY A 142 5.05 -0.92 -34.52
C GLY A 142 5.61 -2.13 -33.76
N ILE A 143 6.95 -2.26 -33.64
CA ILE A 143 7.58 -3.41 -32.99
C ILE A 143 7.25 -3.41 -31.50
N ILE A 144 7.34 -2.25 -30.85
CA ILE A 144 7.02 -2.09 -29.42
C ILE A 144 5.58 -2.50 -29.14
N THR A 145 4.63 -2.00 -29.95
CA THR A 145 3.20 -2.34 -29.81
C THR A 145 2.95 -3.83 -30.00
N SER A 146 3.55 -4.47 -31.02
CA SER A 146 3.39 -5.92 -31.24
C SER A 146 3.96 -6.76 -30.10
N CYS A 147 5.11 -6.37 -29.54
CA CYS A 147 5.69 -7.05 -28.38
C CYS A 147 4.76 -6.95 -27.17
N ILE A 148 4.27 -5.74 -26.86
CA ILE A 148 3.36 -5.49 -25.74
C ILE A 148 2.04 -6.25 -25.92
N ASP A 149 1.45 -6.23 -27.12
CA ASP A 149 0.21 -6.94 -27.40
C ASP A 149 0.37 -8.45 -27.27
N SER A 150 1.53 -9.00 -27.67
CA SER A 150 1.84 -10.42 -27.50
C SER A 150 2.02 -10.80 -26.04
N LEU A 151 2.84 -10.05 -25.28
CA LEU A 151 3.02 -10.25 -23.83
C LEU A 151 1.68 -10.15 -23.10
N ALA A 152 0.85 -9.16 -23.44
CA ALA A 152 -0.45 -9.00 -22.83
C ALA A 152 -1.40 -10.15 -23.18
N ALA A 153 -1.34 -10.69 -24.41
CA ALA A 153 -2.12 -11.89 -24.78
C ALA A 153 -1.70 -13.09 -23.93
N GLU A 154 -0.39 -13.37 -23.87
CA GLU A 154 0.14 -14.56 -23.20
C GLU A 154 -0.01 -14.48 -21.67
N ALA A 155 0.10 -13.29 -21.07
CA ALA A 155 -0.09 -13.11 -19.62
C ALA A 155 -1.57 -13.25 -19.18
N CYS A 156 -2.50 -12.80 -20.03
CA CYS A 156 -3.95 -12.90 -19.79
C CYS A 156 -4.50 -14.29 -20.09
N GLU A 157 -3.84 -15.07 -20.96
CA GLU A 157 -4.18 -16.49 -21.14
C GLU A 157 -3.83 -17.27 -19.87
N GLU A 158 -4.84 -17.83 -19.22
CA GLU A 158 -4.68 -18.69 -18.04
C GLU A 158 -4.08 -20.04 -18.49
N ARG A 159 -2.76 -20.08 -18.74
CA ARG A 159 -2.06 -21.32 -19.02
C ARG A 159 -2.07 -22.18 -17.75
N GLY A 160 -3.01 -23.11 -17.68
CA GLY A 160 -3.06 -24.20 -16.69
C GLY A 160 -1.93 -25.22 -16.83
N GLY A 161 -0.69 -24.79 -17.09
CA GLY A 161 0.45 -25.67 -17.37
C GLY A 161 1.76 -25.09 -16.86
N CYS A 162 2.32 -25.75 -15.86
CA CYS A 162 3.65 -25.48 -15.33
C CYS A 162 4.72 -25.58 -16.44
N LEU A 163 5.39 -24.47 -16.76
CA LEU A 163 6.71 -24.49 -17.38
C LEU A 163 7.72 -24.05 -16.31
N PRO A 164 8.75 -24.86 -16.00
CA PRO A 164 9.74 -24.49 -15.00
C PRO A 164 10.77 -23.57 -15.67
N HIS A 165 10.57 -22.26 -15.64
CA HIS A 165 11.62 -21.32 -16.06
C HIS A 165 12.04 -20.41 -14.89
N ARG A 166 13.36 -20.46 -14.66
CA ARG A 166 14.19 -19.61 -13.81
C ARG A 166 13.85 -19.49 -12.31
N ALA A 167 13.71 -20.63 -11.63
CA ALA A 167 14.16 -20.69 -10.24
C ALA A 167 15.69 -20.48 -10.22
N HIS A 168 16.15 -19.32 -9.76
CA HIS A 168 17.54 -19.14 -9.35
C HIS A 168 17.89 -20.28 -8.39
N GLN A 169 18.75 -21.18 -8.84
CA GLN A 169 19.33 -22.22 -8.00
C GLN A 169 20.17 -21.50 -6.93
N SER A 170 19.61 -21.32 -5.74
CA SER A 170 20.43 -21.08 -4.55
C SER A 170 21.35 -22.30 -4.35
N PRO A 171 22.62 -22.13 -4.00
CA PRO A 171 23.52 -23.27 -3.84
C PRO A 171 23.06 -24.12 -2.66
N VAL A 172 22.65 -25.35 -2.96
CA VAL A 172 22.23 -26.36 -1.99
C VAL A 172 23.40 -26.70 -1.07
N TRP A 173 23.22 -26.45 0.23
CA TRP A 173 23.99 -27.12 1.28
C TRP A 173 23.17 -28.29 1.82
N ASN A 174 23.70 -29.50 1.62
CA ASN A 174 23.43 -30.76 2.33
C ASN A 174 21.98 -31.29 2.42
N GLY A 175 21.56 -32.01 1.37
CA GLY A 175 21.14 -33.42 1.53
C GLY A 175 19.92 -33.79 2.40
N ILE A 176 19.02 -32.87 2.76
CA ILE A 176 17.74 -33.21 3.41
C ILE A 176 16.61 -32.49 2.67
N HIS A 177 15.75 -33.26 1.99
CA HIS A 177 14.52 -32.75 1.40
C HIS A 177 13.54 -32.38 2.52
N SER A 178 13.47 -31.10 2.88
CA SER A 178 12.28 -30.56 3.53
C SER A 178 11.18 -30.54 2.47
N ALA A 179 10.04 -31.17 2.77
CA ALA A 179 8.86 -31.17 1.93
C ALA A 179 8.55 -29.73 1.51
N SER A 180 8.76 -29.45 0.22
CA SER A 180 8.42 -28.20 -0.42
C SER A 180 6.94 -27.91 -0.17
N GLU A 181 6.66 -26.71 0.34
CA GLU A 181 5.33 -26.11 0.25
C GLU A 181 4.81 -26.26 -1.20
N PRO A 182 3.50 -26.52 -1.38
CA PRO A 182 2.95 -26.70 -2.72
C PRO A 182 3.24 -25.44 -3.54
N CYS A 183 3.72 -25.62 -4.78
CA CYS A 183 3.84 -24.54 -5.76
C CYS A 183 2.62 -23.62 -5.68
N SER A 184 2.87 -22.31 -5.59
CA SER A 184 1.87 -21.26 -5.74
C SER A 184 1.02 -21.55 -6.99
N PRO A 185 -0.30 -21.24 -6.98
CA PRO A 185 -1.13 -21.43 -8.16
C PRO A 185 -0.52 -20.67 -9.34
N ALA A 186 -0.78 -21.15 -10.55
CA ALA A 186 -0.17 -20.76 -11.84
C ALA A 186 -0.29 -19.26 -12.27
N GLY A 187 -0.51 -18.33 -11.34
CA GLY A 187 -0.80 -16.91 -11.59
C GLY A 187 0.39 -15.94 -11.54
N ASP A 188 1.56 -16.36 -11.04
CA ASP A 188 2.65 -15.42 -10.67
C ASP A 188 3.91 -15.47 -11.55
N TRP A 189 3.91 -16.24 -12.63
CA TRP A 189 5.13 -16.52 -13.41
C TRP A 189 5.67 -15.34 -14.22
N TRP A 190 4.82 -14.38 -14.61
CA TRP A 190 5.19 -13.33 -15.57
C TRP A 190 5.76 -12.06 -14.93
N HIS A 191 5.55 -11.88 -13.62
CA HIS A 191 5.87 -10.62 -12.94
C HIS A 191 7.37 -10.34 -12.92
N ASP A 192 8.19 -11.36 -12.64
CA ASP A 192 9.65 -11.21 -12.50
C ASP A 192 10.31 -10.74 -13.80
N ASP A 193 9.79 -11.19 -14.94
CA ASP A 193 10.31 -10.87 -16.27
C ASP A 193 9.89 -9.48 -16.75
N VAL A 194 8.73 -8.96 -16.32
CA VAL A 194 8.27 -7.62 -16.73
C VAL A 194 8.85 -6.52 -15.83
N VAL A 195 9.24 -6.86 -14.60
CA VAL A 195 9.75 -5.91 -13.61
C VAL A 195 11.17 -5.37 -13.95
N VAL A 196 11.88 -6.02 -14.86
CA VAL A 196 13.18 -5.54 -15.38
C VAL A 196 13.05 -4.38 -16.37
N LEU A 197 11.87 -4.18 -16.96
CA LEU A 197 11.64 -3.13 -17.95
C LEU A 197 11.76 -1.74 -17.33
N ASN A 198 12.16 -0.76 -18.15
CA ASN A 198 12.11 0.65 -17.76
C ASN A 198 10.65 1.10 -17.51
N LEU A 199 10.47 2.23 -16.81
CA LEU A 199 9.15 2.68 -16.38
C LEU A 199 8.19 2.91 -17.55
N SER A 200 8.66 3.43 -18.68
CA SER A 200 7.81 3.74 -19.83
C SER A 200 7.27 2.49 -20.52
N LEU A 201 8.11 1.46 -20.72
CA LEU A 201 7.69 0.18 -21.27
C LEU A 201 6.83 -0.61 -20.27
N PHE A 202 7.23 -0.61 -18.99
CA PHE A 202 6.46 -1.27 -17.92
C PHE A 202 5.04 -0.71 -17.84
N LYS A 203 4.87 0.62 -17.81
CA LYS A 203 3.56 1.28 -17.83
C LYS A 203 2.69 0.79 -18.98
N ARG A 204 3.22 0.80 -20.21
CA ARG A 204 2.47 0.35 -21.39
C ARG A 204 2.10 -1.13 -21.34
N VAL A 205 2.94 -1.98 -20.77
CA VAL A 205 2.62 -3.40 -20.53
C VAL A 205 1.46 -3.53 -19.53
N ILE A 206 1.52 -2.79 -18.41
CA ILE A 206 0.44 -2.77 -17.40
C ILE A 206 -0.89 -2.29 -18.00
N ASP A 207 -0.87 -1.23 -18.80
CA ASP A 207 -2.05 -0.73 -19.49
C ASP A 207 -2.62 -1.79 -20.46
N ALA A 208 -1.77 -2.46 -21.23
CA ALA A 208 -2.19 -3.48 -22.18
C ALA A 208 -2.80 -4.72 -21.50
N VAL A 209 -2.20 -5.23 -20.40
CA VAL A 209 -2.80 -6.35 -19.65
C VAL A 209 -4.09 -5.93 -18.96
N SER A 210 -4.20 -4.69 -18.49
CA SER A 210 -5.42 -4.14 -17.91
C SER A 210 -6.54 -4.08 -18.95
N CYS A 211 -6.27 -3.55 -20.15
CA CYS A 211 -7.22 -3.51 -21.25
C CYS A 211 -7.67 -4.90 -21.72
N LYS A 212 -6.83 -5.93 -21.59
CA LYS A 212 -7.18 -7.32 -21.90
C LYS A 212 -7.94 -8.04 -20.79
N GLY A 213 -8.26 -7.36 -19.68
CA GLY A 213 -9.09 -7.91 -18.61
C GLY A 213 -8.33 -8.73 -17.57
N MET A 214 -7.01 -8.49 -17.41
CA MET A 214 -6.24 -9.06 -16.31
C MET A 214 -6.89 -8.70 -14.95
N ALA A 215 -6.96 -9.68 -14.05
CA ALA A 215 -7.51 -9.47 -12.72
C ALA A 215 -6.74 -8.34 -11.98
N PRO A 216 -7.44 -7.36 -11.35
CA PRO A 216 -6.82 -6.27 -10.61
C PRO A 216 -5.78 -6.72 -9.59
N SER A 217 -6.01 -7.84 -8.89
CA SER A 217 -5.06 -8.39 -7.92
C SER A 217 -3.71 -8.77 -8.54
N ARG A 218 -3.71 -9.33 -9.76
CA ARG A 218 -2.47 -9.69 -10.48
C ARG A 218 -1.70 -8.45 -10.91
N ILE A 219 -2.39 -7.42 -11.39
CA ILE A 219 -1.79 -6.12 -11.71
C ILE A 219 -1.17 -5.50 -10.45
N GLY A 220 -1.90 -5.54 -9.33
CA GLY A 220 -1.42 -5.04 -8.04
C GLY A 220 -0.16 -5.73 -7.54
N VAL A 221 -0.03 -7.05 -7.75
CA VAL A 221 1.21 -7.80 -7.43
C VAL A 221 2.39 -7.33 -8.28
N SER A 222 2.19 -7.18 -9.60
CA SER A 222 3.24 -6.71 -10.52
C SER A 222 3.74 -5.32 -10.14
N LEU A 223 2.83 -4.37 -9.88
CA LEU A 223 3.16 -3.01 -9.43
C LEU A 223 3.91 -3.01 -8.09
N MET A 224 3.49 -3.85 -7.14
CA MET A 224 4.18 -3.99 -5.86
C MET A 224 5.61 -4.52 -6.03
N LEU A 225 5.83 -5.50 -6.91
CA LEU A 225 7.16 -6.05 -7.19
C LEU A 225 8.05 -5.02 -7.90
N TYR A 226 7.48 -4.27 -8.85
CA TYR A 226 8.17 -3.16 -9.52
C TYR A 226 8.62 -2.09 -8.51
N ALA A 227 7.69 -1.64 -7.66
CA ALA A 227 7.97 -0.66 -6.62
C ALA A 227 9.06 -1.16 -5.67
N LYS A 228 9.00 -2.41 -5.21
CA LYS A 228 10.00 -2.97 -4.28
C LYS A 228 11.40 -3.09 -4.89
N ARG A 229 11.50 -3.30 -6.20
CA ARG A 229 12.78 -3.40 -6.90
C ARG A 229 13.45 -2.04 -7.06
N HIS A 230 12.67 -1.02 -7.38
CA HIS A 230 13.19 0.29 -7.79
C HIS A 230 13.13 1.35 -6.68
N LEU A 231 12.28 1.17 -5.65
CA LEU A 231 12.12 2.09 -4.53
C LEU A 231 12.63 1.48 -3.21
N PRO A 232 13.28 2.27 -2.34
CA PRO A 232 13.73 1.83 -1.02
C PRO A 232 12.57 1.77 -0.01
N LEU A 233 11.57 0.92 -0.27
CA LEU A 233 10.38 0.74 0.58
C LEU A 233 10.65 -0.04 1.88
N HIS A 234 11.91 -0.43 2.14
CA HIS A 234 12.32 -1.16 3.32
C HIS A 234 12.74 -0.19 4.44
N GLY A 235 11.87 -0.07 5.45
CA GLY A 235 12.24 0.38 6.80
C GLY A 235 12.96 1.74 6.87
N ILE A 236 12.25 2.82 6.56
CA ILE A 236 12.72 4.18 6.84
C ILE A 236 12.60 4.43 8.35
N SER A 237 13.53 3.86 9.12
CA SER A 237 13.78 4.30 10.48
C SER A 237 14.63 5.55 10.41
N ARG A 238 14.07 6.70 10.82
CA ARG A 238 14.80 7.97 11.02
C ARG A 238 15.81 7.92 12.20
N SER A 239 16.35 6.75 12.52
CA SER A 239 17.44 6.60 13.48
C SER A 239 18.67 6.14 12.72
N GLY A 240 19.69 7.01 12.65
CA GLY A 240 20.94 6.79 11.94
C GLY A 240 21.78 5.67 12.53
N SER A 241 21.32 4.43 12.40
CA SER A 241 22.11 3.23 12.67
C SER A 241 22.35 2.49 11.37
N PHE A 242 23.59 2.60 10.91
CA PHE A 242 24.19 1.81 9.85
C PHE A 242 23.89 0.32 10.07
N CYS A 243 23.10 -0.27 9.20
CA CYS A 243 23.04 -1.72 9.03
C CYS A 243 23.24 -2.01 7.55
N GLU A 244 24.50 -2.23 7.21
CA GLU A 244 24.90 -2.88 5.96
C GLU A 244 24.28 -4.29 5.90
N ARG A 245 23.57 -4.55 4.79
CA ARG A 245 23.67 -5.85 4.11
C ARG A 245 23.21 -5.76 2.65
N GLU A 246 24.21 -5.59 1.80
CA GLU A 246 24.47 -6.32 0.54
C GLU A 246 23.24 -6.81 -0.26
N HIS A 247 22.92 -6.10 -1.34
CA HIS A 247 22.84 -6.67 -2.69
C HIS A 247 23.10 -5.57 -3.73
N GLU A 248 23.69 -5.97 -4.85
CA GLU A 248 24.56 -5.20 -5.72
C GLU A 248 23.81 -4.22 -6.65
N SER A 249 24.33 -2.99 -6.73
CA SER A 249 24.23 -2.01 -7.81
C SER A 249 23.04 -2.11 -8.78
N ALA A 250 21.90 -1.52 -8.39
CA ALA A 250 21.08 -0.76 -9.33
C ALA A 250 21.49 0.72 -9.17
N HIS A 251 21.57 1.47 -10.27
CA HIS A 251 21.71 2.92 -10.20
C HIS A 251 20.67 3.46 -9.21
N SER A 252 21.13 4.10 -8.12
CA SER A 252 20.21 4.70 -7.17
C SER A 252 19.47 5.82 -7.89
N LEU A 253 18.18 5.62 -8.16
CA LEU A 253 17.32 6.63 -8.78
C LEU A 253 17.46 7.95 -8.01
N SER A 254 17.54 9.07 -8.73
CA SER A 254 17.47 10.41 -8.16
C SER A 254 16.15 10.58 -7.40
N GLU A 255 16.11 11.47 -6.39
CA GLU A 255 14.89 11.78 -5.65
C GLU A 255 13.74 12.18 -6.58
N ALA A 256 14.05 12.95 -7.64
CA ALA A 256 13.07 13.33 -8.66
C ALA A 256 12.55 12.12 -9.46
N GLU A 257 13.41 11.15 -9.79
CA GLU A 257 13.02 9.93 -10.51
C GLU A 257 12.19 9.00 -9.61
N GLN A 258 12.53 8.92 -8.32
CA GLN A 258 11.74 8.20 -7.31
C GLN A 258 10.36 8.81 -7.16
N MET A 259 10.25 10.14 -7.13
CA MET A 259 8.98 10.86 -7.05
C MET A 259 8.10 10.57 -8.27
N THR A 260 8.65 10.74 -9.49
CA THR A 260 7.94 10.39 -10.73
C THR A 260 7.48 8.93 -10.72
N LEU A 261 8.33 8.01 -10.27
CA LEU A 261 8.00 6.60 -10.18
C LEU A 261 6.83 6.33 -9.21
N VAL A 262 6.81 6.99 -8.04
CA VAL A 262 5.72 6.85 -7.07
C VAL A 262 4.39 7.37 -7.64
N GLU A 263 4.42 8.50 -8.34
CA GLU A 263 3.23 9.09 -8.96
C GLU A 263 2.68 8.18 -10.07
N GLU A 264 3.54 7.74 -10.98
CA GLU A 264 3.17 6.83 -12.07
C GLU A 264 2.63 5.49 -11.56
N ILE A 265 3.26 4.89 -10.54
CA ILE A 265 2.74 3.67 -9.91
C ILE A 265 1.36 3.95 -9.30
N THR A 266 1.18 5.09 -8.63
CA THR A 266 -0.08 5.47 -7.97
C THR A 266 -1.23 5.60 -8.97
N GLU A 267 -0.97 6.14 -10.15
CA GLU A 267 -1.93 6.21 -11.25
C GLU A 267 -2.30 4.82 -11.78
N LEU A 268 -1.33 3.90 -11.86
CA LEU A 268 -1.55 2.54 -12.36
C LEU A 268 -2.20 1.59 -11.35
N LEU A 269 -2.22 1.93 -10.05
CA LEU A 269 -2.79 1.04 -9.04
C LEU A 269 -4.28 0.75 -9.32
N PRO A 270 -4.74 -0.50 -9.17
CA PRO A 270 -6.17 -0.82 -9.30
C PRO A 270 -7.00 -0.28 -8.14
N ASN A 271 -8.19 0.25 -8.43
CA ASN A 271 -9.07 0.89 -7.43
C ASN A 271 -9.85 -0.12 -6.57
N GLN A 272 -9.91 -1.39 -6.96
CA GLN A 272 -10.71 -2.40 -6.28
C GLN A 272 -10.11 -2.77 -4.92
N LYS A 273 -10.96 -2.87 -3.89
CA LYS A 273 -10.59 -3.37 -2.56
C LYS A 273 -9.93 -4.75 -2.66
N GLY A 274 -8.78 -4.92 -2.00
CA GLY A 274 -8.04 -6.19 -2.01
C GLY A 274 -7.19 -6.45 -3.26
N ALA A 275 -7.20 -5.57 -4.27
CA ALA A 275 -6.30 -5.70 -5.42
C ALA A 275 -4.83 -5.49 -5.03
N THR A 276 -4.56 -4.65 -4.03
CA THR A 276 -3.22 -4.38 -3.52
C THR A 276 -3.24 -4.44 -1.99
N PRO A 277 -2.23 -5.06 -1.35
CA PRO A 277 -2.20 -5.14 0.12
C PRO A 277 -2.19 -3.76 0.77
N THR A 278 -3.05 -3.50 1.76
CA THR A 278 -3.12 -2.20 2.46
C THR A 278 -1.77 -1.75 3.02
N ARG A 279 -0.99 -2.69 3.58
CA ARG A 279 0.39 -2.42 4.05
C ARG A 279 1.31 -1.85 2.97
N PHE A 280 1.12 -2.23 1.71
CA PHE A 280 1.94 -1.75 0.60
C PHE A 280 1.53 -0.33 0.23
N VAL A 281 0.22 -0.07 0.12
CA VAL A 281 -0.30 1.28 -0.15
C VAL A 281 0.09 2.27 0.97
N LEU A 282 0.01 1.86 2.24
CA LEU A 282 0.48 2.66 3.38
C LEU A 282 1.99 2.94 3.33
N LYS A 283 2.81 1.96 2.94
CA LYS A 283 4.26 2.18 2.75
C LYS A 283 4.53 3.14 1.59
N LEU A 284 3.79 3.03 0.50
CA LEU A 284 3.90 3.92 -0.65
C LEU A 284 3.47 5.34 -0.28
N LEU A 285 2.40 5.50 0.50
CA LEU A 285 1.96 6.80 1.04
C LEU A 285 3.02 7.43 1.94
N LYS A 286 3.59 6.68 2.90
CA LYS A 286 4.69 7.17 3.74
C LYS A 286 5.88 7.65 2.90
N PHE A 287 6.18 6.91 1.83
CA PHE A 287 7.27 7.27 0.94
C PHE A 287 6.95 8.52 0.09
N ALA A 288 5.72 8.62 -0.42
CA ALA A 288 5.22 9.80 -1.12
C ALA A 288 5.26 11.06 -0.23
N MET A 289 4.95 10.93 1.06
CA MET A 289 5.05 12.02 2.03
C MET A 289 6.49 12.48 2.24
N ILE A 290 7.44 11.53 2.29
CA ILE A 290 8.88 11.84 2.47
C ILE A 290 9.45 12.56 1.25
N LEU A 291 9.03 12.18 0.04
CA LEU A 291 9.45 12.80 -1.21
C LEU A 291 8.67 14.08 -1.56
N ASP A 292 7.73 14.49 -0.71
CA ASP A 292 6.77 15.57 -0.99
C ASP A 292 6.13 15.47 -2.39
N ALA A 293 5.63 14.27 -2.72
CA ALA A 293 4.93 14.02 -3.97
C ALA A 293 3.68 14.92 -4.11
N SER A 294 3.14 15.02 -5.33
CA SER A 294 1.98 15.86 -5.60
C SER A 294 0.79 15.57 -4.66
N THR A 295 0.00 16.61 -4.38
CA THR A 295 -1.23 16.48 -3.57
C THR A 295 -2.18 15.43 -4.14
N GLY A 296 -2.33 15.39 -5.47
CA GLY A 296 -3.17 14.40 -6.15
C GLY A 296 -2.69 12.95 -5.95
N CYS A 297 -1.38 12.71 -5.94
CA CYS A 297 -0.80 11.40 -5.62
C CYS A 297 -1.14 10.98 -4.18
N ARG A 298 -0.89 11.88 -3.21
CA ARG A 298 -1.19 11.63 -1.79
C ARG A 298 -2.67 11.35 -1.54
N GLU A 299 -3.57 12.19 -2.06
CA GLU A 299 -5.02 12.01 -1.94
C GLU A 299 -5.50 10.69 -2.57
N THR A 300 -4.92 10.29 -3.70
CA THR A 300 -5.25 9.02 -4.35
C THR A 300 -4.83 7.83 -3.49
N LEU A 301 -3.65 7.88 -2.87
CA LEU A 301 -3.20 6.86 -1.94
C LEU A 301 -4.05 6.84 -0.66
N GLU A 302 -4.37 8.00 -0.09
CA GLU A 302 -5.24 8.13 1.08
C GLU A 302 -6.63 7.53 0.82
N ARG A 303 -7.25 7.83 -0.34
CA ARG A 303 -8.54 7.26 -0.75
C ARG A 303 -8.49 5.74 -0.87
N ARG A 304 -7.42 5.21 -1.46
CA ARG A 304 -7.20 3.76 -1.58
C ARG A 304 -7.00 3.10 -0.23
N VAL A 305 -6.30 3.74 0.72
CA VAL A 305 -6.20 3.23 2.09
C VAL A 305 -7.57 3.26 2.77
N GLY A 306 -8.33 4.35 2.62
CA GLY A 306 -9.69 4.50 3.16
C GLY A 306 -10.61 3.37 2.73
N ALA A 307 -10.61 3.00 1.44
CA ALA A 307 -11.43 1.91 0.90
C ALA A 307 -11.13 0.50 1.49
N GLN A 308 -9.99 0.30 2.16
CA GLN A 308 -9.60 -0.97 2.78
C GLN A 308 -8.97 -0.78 4.17
N LEU A 309 -9.45 0.24 4.90
CA LEU A 309 -8.95 0.61 6.21
C LEU A 309 -9.12 -0.52 7.25
N ASP A 310 -10.14 -1.37 7.07
CA ASP A 310 -10.40 -2.57 7.87
C ASP A 310 -9.29 -3.62 7.79
N GLN A 311 -8.44 -3.56 6.78
CA GLN A 311 -7.30 -4.46 6.58
C GLN A 311 -5.97 -3.83 7.04
N ALA A 312 -5.99 -2.59 7.54
CA ALA A 312 -4.80 -1.90 8.01
C ALA A 312 -4.37 -2.40 9.39
N ALA A 313 -3.05 -2.44 9.60
CA ALA A 313 -2.48 -2.64 10.93
C ALA A 313 -2.15 -1.30 11.57
N LEU A 314 -2.28 -1.22 12.89
CA LEU A 314 -2.02 0.00 13.66
C LEU A 314 -0.64 0.62 13.37
N HIS A 315 0.42 -0.21 13.38
CA HIS A 315 1.79 0.26 13.13
C HIS A 315 2.00 0.80 11.70
N ASP A 316 1.23 0.31 10.73
CA ASP A 316 1.29 0.79 9.35
C ASP A 316 0.57 2.14 9.22
N LEU A 317 -0.42 2.45 10.06
CA LEU A 317 -1.15 3.73 10.08
C LEU A 317 -0.37 4.87 10.76
N LEU A 318 0.71 4.55 11.49
CA LEU A 318 1.62 5.54 12.08
C LEU A 318 2.48 6.21 10.99
N ILE A 319 1.92 7.21 10.33
CA ILE A 319 2.55 8.01 9.26
C ILE A 319 3.35 9.14 9.94
N PRO A 320 4.67 9.21 9.77
CA PRO A 320 5.49 10.23 10.42
C PRO A 320 5.19 11.61 9.82
N ASN A 321 5.16 12.63 10.68
CA ASN A 321 5.14 14.00 10.17
C ASN A 321 6.51 14.35 9.57
N THR A 322 6.50 14.89 8.35
CA THR A 322 7.71 15.29 7.61
C THR A 322 8.10 16.74 7.89
N LEU A 323 7.22 17.51 8.53
CA LEU A 323 7.43 18.90 8.92
C LEU A 323 8.33 19.03 10.18
N PRO A 324 8.86 20.23 10.47
CA PRO A 324 9.88 20.44 11.53
C PRO A 324 9.41 20.08 12.96
N MET A 325 10.40 19.99 13.86
CA MET A 325 10.35 19.49 15.24
C MET A 325 9.31 20.09 16.21
N GLU A 326 8.57 21.14 15.82
CA GLU A 326 7.54 21.78 16.68
C GLU A 326 6.15 21.19 16.48
N GLU A 327 6.01 20.19 15.60
CA GLU A 327 4.74 19.53 15.30
C GLU A 327 4.64 18.14 15.94
N THR A 328 3.49 17.50 15.78
CA THR A 328 3.25 16.13 16.25
C THR A 328 4.18 15.13 15.59
N LEU A 329 4.53 14.04 16.27
CA LEU A 329 5.37 12.97 15.74
C LEU A 329 4.74 12.28 14.52
N TYR A 330 3.42 12.19 14.51
CA TYR A 330 2.62 11.57 13.46
C TYR A 330 1.70 12.59 12.79
N ASP A 331 1.44 12.38 11.50
CA ASP A 331 0.48 13.17 10.73
C ASP A 331 -0.95 12.65 11.01
N VAL A 332 -1.62 13.32 11.96
CA VAL A 332 -2.99 13.01 12.36
C VAL A 332 -4.00 13.48 11.32
N GLU A 333 -3.68 14.52 10.55
CA GLU A 333 -4.58 15.05 9.52
C GLU A 333 -4.65 14.12 8.32
N CYS A 334 -3.56 13.44 7.96
CA CYS A 334 -3.56 12.37 6.97
C CYS A 334 -4.48 11.21 7.38
N VAL A 335 -4.39 10.76 8.64
CA VAL A 335 -5.26 9.70 9.14
C VAL A 335 -6.72 10.15 9.20
N GLN A 336 -6.98 11.42 9.53
CA GLN A 336 -8.32 11.98 9.43
C GLN A 336 -8.89 11.87 8.01
N ARG A 337 -8.14 12.31 6.99
CA ARG A 337 -8.58 12.21 5.59
C ARG A 337 -8.83 10.76 5.15
N ILE A 338 -7.98 9.82 5.59
CA ILE A 338 -8.17 8.39 5.34
C ILE A 338 -9.49 7.87 5.94
N VAL A 339 -9.81 8.29 7.17
CA VAL A 339 -11.08 7.93 7.85
C VAL A 339 -12.28 8.57 7.14
N ASP A 340 -12.17 9.84 6.73
CA ASP A 340 -13.23 10.52 5.98
C ASP A 340 -13.52 9.77 4.66
N TYR A 341 -12.49 9.38 3.91
CA TYR A 341 -12.67 8.55 2.70
C TYR A 341 -13.27 7.18 2.99
N PHE A 342 -12.93 6.55 4.12
CA PHE A 342 -13.56 5.30 4.53
C PHE A 342 -15.07 5.48 4.77
N LEU A 343 -15.46 6.57 5.44
CA LEU A 343 -16.86 6.87 5.75
C LEU A 343 -17.67 7.23 4.51
N ASP A 344 -17.10 7.99 3.58
CA ASP A 344 -17.72 8.31 2.30
C ASP A 344 -18.04 7.03 1.51
N MET A 345 -17.12 6.06 1.48
CA MET A 345 -17.34 4.78 0.79
C MET A 345 -18.31 3.86 1.53
N ALA A 346 -18.25 3.82 2.87
CA ALA A 346 -19.13 2.98 3.68
C ALA A 346 -20.60 3.46 3.63
N GLY A 347 -20.83 4.76 3.42
CA GLY A 347 -22.17 5.33 3.27
C GLY A 347 -22.89 4.93 1.99
N ASP A 348 -22.15 4.58 0.93
CA ASP A 348 -22.72 4.19 -0.37
C ASP A 348 -23.15 2.70 -0.40
N GLU A 349 -22.51 1.83 0.38
CA GLU A 349 -22.83 0.39 0.43
C GLU A 349 -24.13 0.06 1.20
N GLU A 350 -24.64 0.98 2.03
CA GLU A 350 -25.87 0.78 2.82
C GLU A 350 -27.17 1.01 2.02
N TYR A 351 -27.11 1.48 0.77
CA TYR A 351 -28.30 1.84 -0.03
C TYR A 351 -28.68 0.86 -1.17
N GLU A 352 -27.89 -0.17 -1.48
CA GLU A 352 -28.19 -1.14 -2.56
C GLU A 352 -28.32 -2.62 -2.12
N GLY A 353 -28.66 -2.90 -0.86
CA GLY A 353 -28.85 -4.28 -0.38
C GLY A 353 -30.27 -4.57 0.10
N ASP A 354 -31.10 -5.17 -0.76
CA ASP A 354 -32.30 -5.91 -0.36
C ASP A 354 -31.97 -6.88 0.80
N GLU A 355 -32.88 -7.00 1.77
CA GLU A 355 -32.78 -7.81 3.00
C GLU A 355 -32.69 -9.34 2.79
N GLU A 356 -32.20 -9.84 1.65
CA GLU A 356 -32.20 -11.26 1.36
C GLU A 356 -30.82 -11.81 0.97
N GLN A 357 -30.30 -12.65 1.87
CA GLN A 357 -29.26 -13.68 1.69
C GLN A 357 -27.81 -13.27 1.99
N SER A 358 -27.46 -13.34 3.29
CA SER A 358 -26.14 -13.81 3.72
C SER A 358 -26.29 -14.90 4.79
N THR A 359 -26.74 -16.07 4.35
CA THR A 359 -26.49 -17.34 5.03
C THR A 359 -25.04 -17.76 4.73
N GLY A 360 -24.10 -17.44 5.64
CA GLY A 360 -22.75 -18.01 5.61
C GLY A 360 -21.68 -17.17 6.31
N GLY A 361 -21.54 -17.33 7.63
CA GLY A 361 -20.40 -16.82 8.40
C GLY A 361 -20.77 -16.18 9.74
N PHE A 362 -21.14 -16.98 10.73
CA PHE A 362 -21.06 -16.56 12.13
C PHE A 362 -19.56 -16.37 12.48
N ASP A 363 -19.17 -15.19 12.97
CA ASP A 363 -17.99 -14.89 13.83
C ASP A 363 -17.08 -13.70 13.43
N SER A 364 -17.29 -13.01 12.29
CA SER A 364 -16.49 -11.80 12.00
C SER A 364 -17.14 -10.54 12.58
N PRO A 365 -16.41 -9.65 13.29
CA PRO A 365 -16.93 -8.36 13.70
C PRO A 365 -17.32 -7.53 12.46
N PRO A 366 -18.33 -6.65 12.56
CA PRO A 366 -18.67 -5.71 11.49
C PRO A 366 -17.45 -4.88 11.11
N ILE A 367 -17.25 -4.61 9.81
CA ILE A 367 -16.13 -3.80 9.26
C ILE A 367 -15.96 -2.50 10.06
N MET A 368 -17.07 -1.81 10.33
CA MET A 368 -17.10 -0.58 11.12
C MET A 368 -16.52 -0.76 12.54
N SER A 369 -16.74 -1.91 13.18
CA SER A 369 -16.18 -2.20 14.51
C SER A 369 -14.67 -2.49 14.45
N VAL A 370 -14.19 -3.12 13.36
CA VAL A 370 -12.75 -3.32 13.13
C VAL A 370 -12.04 -1.97 13.01
N VAL A 371 -12.60 -1.07 12.18
CA VAL A 371 -12.06 0.29 12.00
C VAL A 371 -12.14 1.10 13.29
N ALA A 372 -13.23 1.00 14.07
CA ALA A 372 -13.34 1.67 15.36
C ALA A 372 -12.24 1.23 16.35
N ASN A 373 -11.96 -0.07 16.43
CA ASN A 373 -10.89 -0.58 17.27
C ASN A 373 -9.50 -0.14 16.80
N LEU A 374 -9.28 -0.09 15.47
CA LEU A 374 -8.04 0.42 14.88
C LEU A 374 -7.85 1.90 15.22
N LEU A 375 -8.90 2.71 15.09
CA LEU A 375 -8.88 4.14 15.35
C LEU A 375 -8.67 4.45 16.84
N ASP A 376 -9.35 3.73 17.73
CA ASP A 376 -9.15 3.85 19.17
C ASP A 376 -7.73 3.43 19.59
N GLY A 377 -7.15 2.43 18.90
CA GLY A 377 -5.75 2.06 19.03
C GLY A 377 -4.80 3.18 18.59
N TYR A 378 -5.06 3.78 17.42
CA TYR A 378 -4.29 4.90 16.89
C TYR A 378 -4.37 6.12 17.81
N LEU A 379 -5.56 6.50 18.26
CA LEU A 379 -5.79 7.59 19.21
C LEU A 379 -5.02 7.37 20.50
N ALA A 380 -4.94 6.13 21.01
CA ALA A 380 -4.16 5.83 22.20
C ALA A 380 -2.65 6.01 22.00
N GLU A 381 -2.11 5.71 20.81
CA GLU A 381 -0.70 5.93 20.47
C GLU A 381 -0.38 7.43 20.33
N VAL A 382 -1.19 8.18 19.58
CA VAL A 382 -0.95 9.63 19.37
C VAL A 382 -1.27 10.46 20.61
N ALA A 383 -2.13 9.99 21.51
CA ALA A 383 -2.51 10.69 22.73
C ALA A 383 -1.33 10.98 23.68
N ASN A 384 -0.25 10.21 23.58
CA ASN A 384 0.95 10.40 24.39
C ASN A 384 1.83 11.56 23.89
N ASP A 385 1.57 12.10 22.69
CA ASP A 385 2.28 13.25 22.15
C ASP A 385 1.76 14.55 22.79
N ALA A 386 2.65 15.26 23.50
CA ALA A 386 2.33 16.53 24.16
C ALA A 386 2.01 17.68 23.20
N ASN A 387 2.38 17.56 21.92
CA ASN A 387 2.10 18.55 20.89
C ASN A 387 0.74 18.30 20.22
N LEU A 388 0.04 17.20 20.53
CA LEU A 388 -1.27 16.91 19.95
C LEU A 388 -2.31 17.92 20.44
N LYS A 389 -2.93 18.63 19.50
CA LYS A 389 -3.98 19.59 19.83
C LYS A 389 -5.29 18.87 20.18
N LEU A 390 -6.01 19.43 21.14
CA LEU A 390 -7.32 18.92 21.57
C LEU A 390 -8.31 18.82 20.42
N GLU A 391 -8.34 19.82 19.54
CA GLU A 391 -9.24 19.87 18.39
C GLU A 391 -9.04 18.67 17.46
N ASN A 392 -7.78 18.34 17.13
CA ASN A 392 -7.44 17.21 16.27
C ASN A 392 -7.82 15.86 16.92
N PHE A 393 -7.57 15.71 18.23
CA PHE A 393 -7.98 14.52 18.97
C PHE A 393 -9.50 14.34 18.96
N VAL A 394 -10.25 15.39 19.27
CA VAL A 394 -11.71 15.36 19.34
C VAL A 394 -12.32 15.08 17.97
N LEU A 395 -11.83 15.76 16.93
CA LEU A 395 -12.32 15.62 15.56
C LEU A 395 -12.15 14.17 15.06
N LEU A 396 -10.98 13.57 15.27
CA LEU A 396 -10.72 12.18 14.89
C LEU A 396 -11.54 11.18 15.72
N ALA A 397 -11.61 11.37 17.03
CA ALA A 397 -12.40 10.50 17.91
C ALA A 397 -13.91 10.50 17.61
N ALA A 398 -14.44 11.65 17.19
CA ALA A 398 -15.85 11.87 16.88
C ALA A 398 -16.23 11.51 15.43
N SER A 399 -15.27 11.10 14.59
CA SER A 399 -15.53 10.83 13.17
C SER A 399 -16.45 9.63 12.94
N LEU A 400 -16.38 8.60 13.79
CA LEU A 400 -17.16 7.37 13.63
C LEU A 400 -18.56 7.48 14.27
N PRO A 401 -19.58 6.83 13.68
CA PRO A 401 -20.94 6.83 14.22
C PRO A 401 -21.05 6.09 15.56
N GLU A 402 -22.07 6.41 16.36
CA GLU A 402 -22.20 5.87 17.73
C GLU A 402 -22.35 4.35 17.77
N TYR A 403 -22.85 3.71 16.71
CA TYR A 403 -23.00 2.25 16.61
C TYR A 403 -21.70 1.52 16.28
N ALA A 404 -20.66 2.23 15.80
CA ALA A 404 -19.39 1.64 15.37
C ALA A 404 -18.69 0.90 16.52
N ARG A 405 -18.77 1.47 17.74
CA ARG A 405 -18.19 0.92 18.95
C ARG A 405 -19.20 0.02 19.67
N SER A 406 -18.85 -1.25 19.80
CA SER A 406 -19.56 -2.21 20.66
C SER A 406 -19.24 -1.97 22.14
N LEU A 407 -17.97 -1.66 22.44
CA LEU A 407 -17.46 -1.24 23.73
C LEU A 407 -16.62 0.02 23.57
N ASP A 408 -16.68 0.91 24.57
CA ASP A 408 -15.96 2.19 24.56
C ASP A 408 -14.66 2.14 25.36
N ASP A 409 -14.15 0.93 25.62
CA ASP A 409 -12.91 0.72 26.39
C ASP A 409 -11.68 1.29 25.68
N GLY A 410 -11.63 1.16 24.35
CA GLY A 410 -10.56 1.68 23.50
C GLY A 410 -10.48 3.20 23.57
N ILE A 411 -11.59 3.88 23.28
CA ILE A 411 -11.67 5.34 23.37
C ILE A 411 -11.45 5.85 24.80
N TYR A 412 -11.94 5.14 25.83
CA TYR A 412 -11.64 5.48 27.23
C TYR A 412 -10.13 5.44 27.52
N ARG A 413 -9.44 4.39 27.05
CA ARG A 413 -7.98 4.28 27.20
C ARG A 413 -7.25 5.43 26.51
N ALA A 414 -7.67 5.79 25.30
CA ALA A 414 -7.10 6.93 24.58
C ALA A 414 -7.30 8.25 25.34
N ILE A 415 -8.51 8.50 25.86
CA ILE A 415 -8.81 9.68 26.68
C ILE A 415 -7.96 9.70 27.95
N ASP A 416 -7.84 8.57 28.67
CA ASP A 416 -7.03 8.49 29.89
C ASP A 416 -5.55 8.81 29.62
N ILE A 417 -4.98 8.27 28.54
CA ILE A 417 -3.60 8.59 28.11
C ILE A 417 -3.49 10.07 27.79
N TYR A 418 -4.43 10.62 27.02
CA TYR A 418 -4.42 12.03 26.62
C TYR A 418 -4.47 12.96 27.83
N LEU A 419 -5.37 12.71 28.79
CA LEU A 419 -5.48 13.48 30.04
C LEU A 419 -4.20 13.42 30.89
N LYS A 420 -3.47 12.30 30.86
CA LYS A 420 -2.18 12.15 31.56
C LYS A 420 -1.05 12.92 30.87
N ALA A 421 -1.02 12.91 29.54
CA ALA A 421 -0.02 13.63 28.74
C ALA A 421 -0.28 15.15 28.71
N HIS A 422 -1.53 15.59 28.90
CA HIS A 422 -1.97 16.99 28.80
C HIS A 422 -2.54 17.54 30.13
N PRO A 423 -1.75 17.65 31.20
CA PRO A 423 -2.22 18.10 32.51
C PRO A 423 -2.66 19.57 32.57
N TRP A 424 -2.44 20.36 31.51
CA TRP A 424 -2.81 21.78 31.42
C TRP A 424 -4.25 22.01 30.92
N LEU A 425 -4.99 20.96 30.58
CA LEU A 425 -6.38 21.09 30.14
C LEU A 425 -7.27 21.68 31.24
N THR A 426 -8.25 22.48 30.82
CA THR A 426 -9.28 23.04 31.69
C THR A 426 -10.36 22.01 32.01
N ASP A 427 -11.10 22.22 33.12
CA ASP A 427 -12.23 21.37 33.49
C ASP A 427 -13.27 21.22 32.35
N GLN A 428 -13.45 22.28 31.53
CA GLN A 428 -14.40 22.26 30.40
C GLN A 428 -13.90 21.38 29.24
N GLU A 429 -12.60 21.44 28.93
CA GLU A 429 -11.98 20.61 27.90
C GLU A 429 -11.94 19.13 28.32
N MET A 430 -11.67 18.86 29.59
CA MET A 430 -11.77 17.51 30.15
C MET A 430 -13.20 16.98 30.08
N GLU A 431 -14.20 17.82 30.37
CA GLU A 431 -15.61 17.44 30.21
C GLU A 431 -15.94 17.15 28.73
N LEU A 432 -15.47 17.97 27.79
CA LEU A 432 -15.65 17.76 26.34
C LEU A 432 -15.06 16.41 25.89
N LEU A 433 -13.82 16.11 26.25
CA LEU A 433 -13.19 14.81 25.94
C LEU A 433 -14.02 13.64 26.46
N CYS A 434 -14.51 13.73 27.70
CA CYS A 434 -15.31 12.68 28.29
C CYS A 434 -16.69 12.50 27.64
N THR A 435 -17.15 13.43 26.79
CA THR A 435 -18.38 13.23 26.00
C THR A 435 -18.22 12.27 24.84
N LEU A 436 -16.98 12.02 24.40
CA LEU A 436 -16.66 11.09 23.31
C LEU A 436 -16.84 9.63 23.69
N MET A 437 -16.93 9.31 24.99
CA MET A 437 -17.20 7.96 25.48
C MET A 437 -18.61 7.85 26.06
N ASN A 438 -19.30 6.80 25.67
CA ASN A 438 -20.56 6.37 26.27
C ASN A 438 -20.28 5.47 27.48
N CYS A 439 -20.45 6.04 28.67
CA CYS A 439 -20.23 5.34 29.95
C CYS A 439 -21.07 4.05 30.11
N GLN A 440 -22.16 3.88 29.36
CA GLN A 440 -22.97 2.67 29.37
C GLN A 440 -22.31 1.50 28.61
N LYS A 441 -21.44 1.80 27.65
CA LYS A 441 -20.72 0.84 26.79
C LYS A 441 -19.35 0.42 27.34
N LEU A 442 -18.92 0.99 28.47
CA LEU A 442 -17.68 0.56 29.12
C LEU A 442 -17.80 -0.87 29.66
N SER A 443 -16.73 -1.66 29.63
CA SER A 443 -16.67 -2.94 30.34
C SER A 443 -16.60 -2.73 31.85
N ILE A 444 -16.69 -3.83 32.60
CA ILE A 444 -16.60 -3.81 34.07
C ILE A 444 -15.20 -3.36 34.51
N GLU A 445 -14.17 -3.80 33.78
CA GLU A 445 -12.77 -3.47 34.03
C GLU A 445 -12.54 -1.98 33.76
N ALA A 446 -12.89 -1.50 32.56
CA ALA A 446 -12.77 -0.09 32.19
C ALA A 446 -13.60 0.82 33.11
N SER A 447 -14.81 0.41 33.51
CA SER A 447 -15.62 1.16 34.48
C SER A 447 -14.94 1.23 35.86
N THR A 448 -14.30 0.15 36.30
CA THR A 448 -13.61 0.11 37.59
C THR A 448 -12.41 1.04 37.61
N ASP A 449 -11.66 1.07 36.51
CA ASP A 449 -10.50 1.94 36.30
C ASP A 449 -10.92 3.40 36.17
N ALA A 450 -11.98 3.69 35.40
CA ALA A 450 -12.54 5.02 35.27
C ALA A 450 -12.92 5.62 36.63
N VAL A 451 -13.55 4.85 37.50
CA VAL A 451 -13.92 5.37 38.83
C VAL A 451 -12.69 5.55 39.75
N GLN A 452 -11.56 4.89 39.47
CA GLN A 452 -10.30 5.12 40.20
C GLN A 452 -9.49 6.28 39.62
N ASN A 453 -9.80 6.69 38.39
CA ASN A 453 -9.08 7.74 37.70
C ASN A 453 -9.37 9.12 38.31
N LYS A 454 -8.36 9.71 38.94
CA LYS A 454 -8.45 11.02 39.59
C LYS A 454 -8.49 12.19 38.60
N MET A 455 -8.09 11.97 37.35
CA MET A 455 -8.08 12.99 36.29
C MET A 455 -9.47 13.18 35.66
N LEU A 456 -10.40 12.24 35.84
CA LEU A 456 -11.74 12.37 35.30
C LEU A 456 -12.58 13.38 36.11
N PRO A 457 -13.36 14.24 35.45
CA PRO A 457 -14.31 15.10 36.13
C PRO A 457 -15.28 14.30 37.02
N LEU A 458 -15.63 14.85 38.19
CA LEU A 458 -16.51 14.19 39.16
C LEU A 458 -17.86 13.81 38.57
N ARG A 459 -18.38 14.63 37.64
CA ARG A 459 -19.64 14.38 36.92
C ARG A 459 -19.57 13.10 36.08
N VAL A 460 -18.44 12.84 35.43
CA VAL A 460 -18.22 11.65 34.60
C VAL A 460 -18.09 10.42 35.49
N THR A 461 -17.30 10.51 36.56
CA THR A 461 -17.16 9.43 37.56
C THR A 461 -18.53 9.00 38.13
N MET A 462 -19.40 9.97 38.43
CA MET A 462 -20.77 9.71 38.90
C MET A 462 -21.64 9.02 37.83
N ARG A 463 -21.49 9.36 36.54
CA ARG A 463 -22.20 8.69 35.44
C ARG A 463 -21.78 7.23 35.31
N VAL A 464 -20.48 6.93 35.37
CA VAL A 464 -19.97 5.55 35.33
C VAL A 464 -20.54 4.73 36.50
N LEU A 465 -20.49 5.26 37.72
CA LEU A 465 -21.07 4.59 38.89
C LEU A 465 -22.57 4.34 38.76
N PHE A 466 -23.31 5.29 38.19
CA PHE A 466 -24.74 5.14 37.96
C PHE A 466 -25.06 3.99 36.99
N PHE A 467 -24.35 3.90 35.85
CA PHE A 467 -24.55 2.81 34.89
C PHE A 467 -24.11 1.45 35.45
N GLU A 468 -23.05 1.41 36.25
CA GLU A 468 -22.64 0.20 36.98
C GLU A 468 -23.72 -0.25 37.98
N GLN A 469 -24.33 0.68 38.71
CA GLN A 469 -25.45 0.37 39.60
C GLN A 469 -26.67 -0.16 38.83
N LEU A 470 -26.99 0.43 37.66
CA LEU A 470 -28.06 -0.05 36.79
C LEU A 470 -27.79 -1.46 36.27
N ARG A 471 -26.58 -1.76 35.79
CA ARG A 471 -26.17 -3.09 35.32
C ARG A 471 -26.29 -4.15 36.42
N LEU A 472 -25.83 -3.84 37.63
CA LEU A 472 -25.98 -4.75 38.77
C LEU A 472 -27.45 -5.01 39.10
N ARG A 473 -28.30 -3.96 39.10
CA ARG A 473 -29.73 -4.10 39.33
C ARG A 473 -30.39 -4.98 38.26
N SER A 474 -30.05 -4.78 36.98
CA SER A 474 -30.56 -5.58 35.87
C SER A 474 -30.10 -7.05 35.95
N TYR A 475 -28.83 -7.29 36.29
CA TYR A 475 -28.29 -8.63 36.53
C TYR A 475 -29.03 -9.34 37.67
N MET A 476 -29.25 -8.65 38.78
CA MET A 476 -30.02 -9.17 39.91
C MET A 476 -31.47 -9.46 39.52
N ALA A 477 -32.13 -8.58 38.77
CA ALA A 477 -33.50 -8.79 38.31
C ALA A 477 -33.62 -9.99 37.35
N GLY A 478 -32.69 -10.15 36.41
CA GLY A 478 -32.62 -11.31 35.51
C GLY A 478 -32.37 -12.63 36.25
N TRP A 479 -31.56 -12.59 37.31
CA TRP A 479 -31.34 -13.76 38.18
C TRP A 479 -32.62 -14.22 38.89
N PHE A 480 -33.46 -13.30 39.37
CA PHE A 480 -34.74 -13.66 39.99
C PHE A 480 -35.69 -14.31 38.99
N VAL A 481 -35.74 -13.82 37.75
CA VAL A 481 -36.57 -14.40 36.68
C VAL A 481 -36.10 -15.81 36.27
N VAL A 482 -34.78 -16.04 36.17
CA VAL A 482 -34.22 -17.38 35.84
C VAL A 482 -34.36 -18.36 37.02
N SER A 483 -34.28 -17.87 38.26
CA SER A 483 -34.50 -18.70 39.45
C SER A 483 -35.96 -19.13 39.58
N ASP A 484 -36.90 -18.27 39.20
CA ASP A 484 -38.34 -18.59 39.19
C ASP A 484 -38.72 -19.59 38.07
N THR A 485 -38.02 -19.59 36.93
CA THR A 485 -38.25 -20.58 35.86
C THR A 485 -37.62 -21.94 36.14
N LEU A 486 -36.49 -22.01 36.86
CA LEU A 486 -35.96 -23.30 37.35
C LEU A 486 -36.78 -23.88 38.52
N GLY A 487 -37.54 -23.05 39.25
CA GLY A 487 -38.43 -23.49 40.33
C GLY A 487 -39.82 -23.97 39.87
N ARG A 488 -40.19 -23.73 38.61
CA ARG A 488 -41.52 -24.06 38.09
C ARG A 488 -41.41 -25.03 36.91
N GLY A 489 -41.52 -26.32 37.22
CA GLY A 489 -41.57 -27.39 36.22
C GLY A 489 -42.72 -27.19 35.23
N SER A 490 -42.39 -26.76 34.02
CA SER A 490 -43.22 -26.96 32.82
C SER A 490 -42.30 -27.09 31.60
N ASN A 491 -42.52 -28.17 30.86
CA ASN A 491 -41.63 -28.75 29.87
C ASN A 491 -41.74 -28.05 28.51
N GLU A 492 -41.40 -26.76 28.43
CA GLU A 492 -41.28 -26.03 27.17
C GLU A 492 -39.99 -25.20 27.18
N ARG A 493 -39.07 -25.51 26.26
CA ARG A 493 -37.80 -24.80 26.08
C ARG A 493 -38.03 -23.48 25.34
N PRO A 494 -37.64 -22.32 25.89
CA PRO A 494 -37.36 -21.14 25.09
C PRO A 494 -35.88 -21.15 24.69
N SER A 495 -35.61 -21.11 23.38
CA SER A 495 -34.28 -21.00 22.80
C SER A 495 -33.75 -19.56 22.91
N ILE A 496 -33.04 -19.21 23.99
CA ILE A 496 -32.22 -18.00 24.09
C ILE A 496 -30.89 -18.32 24.79
N VAL A 497 -29.82 -18.15 24.01
CA VAL A 497 -28.41 -17.88 24.36
C VAL A 497 -27.63 -18.98 25.08
N SER A 498 -26.83 -19.69 24.27
CA SER A 498 -25.63 -20.41 24.71
C SER A 498 -24.53 -19.43 25.09
N CYS A 499 -24.21 -19.32 26.38
CA CYS A 499 -22.91 -18.85 26.84
C CYS A 499 -22.36 -19.85 27.86
N VAL A 500 -21.47 -20.71 27.35
CA VAL A 500 -20.29 -21.30 28.00
C VAL A 500 -20.39 -21.64 29.50
N GLY A 501 -20.30 -22.94 29.77
CA GLY A 501 -19.60 -23.49 30.94
C GLY A 501 -20.38 -23.51 32.25
N GLY A 502 -21.01 -24.66 32.53
CA GLY A 502 -21.45 -25.01 33.87
C GLY A 502 -20.25 -25.11 34.81
N GLY A 503 -20.03 -24.07 35.61
CA GLY A 503 -18.96 -23.97 36.59
C GLY A 503 -19.20 -22.80 37.55
N ASP A 504 -19.54 -23.17 38.78
CA ASP A 504 -19.58 -22.39 40.02
C ASP A 504 -20.44 -21.09 40.11
N VAL A 505 -21.69 -21.28 40.54
CA VAL A 505 -22.62 -20.22 40.95
C VAL A 505 -22.17 -19.50 42.23
N GLY A 506 -21.35 -20.14 43.08
CA GLY A 506 -20.87 -19.59 44.35
C GLY A 506 -19.80 -18.51 44.18
N MET A 507 -18.84 -18.72 43.27
CA MET A 507 -17.82 -17.72 42.94
C MET A 507 -18.41 -16.42 42.39
N ARG A 508 -19.41 -16.50 41.51
CA ARG A 508 -20.06 -15.32 40.90
C ARG A 508 -20.79 -14.45 41.94
N LEU A 509 -21.36 -15.04 42.99
CA LEU A 509 -22.07 -14.31 44.05
C LEU A 509 -21.10 -13.55 44.97
N ASN A 510 -19.95 -14.13 45.27
CA ASN A 510 -18.89 -13.46 46.02
C ASN A 510 -18.29 -12.30 45.22
N GLU A 511 -18.17 -12.44 43.90
CA GLU A 511 -17.72 -11.38 43.01
C GLU A 511 -18.73 -10.22 42.91
N VAL A 512 -20.02 -10.52 42.75
CA VAL A 512 -21.10 -9.52 42.76
C VAL A 512 -21.17 -8.81 44.12
N ARG A 513 -21.04 -9.53 45.24
CA ARG A 513 -21.02 -8.96 46.59
C ARG A 513 -19.81 -8.05 46.80
N ALA A 514 -18.61 -8.48 46.40
CA ALA A 514 -17.41 -7.66 46.47
C ALA A 514 -17.53 -6.40 45.61
N ARG A 515 -18.18 -6.50 44.44
CA ARG A 515 -18.46 -5.38 43.55
C ARG A 515 -19.45 -4.38 44.15
N MET A 516 -20.52 -4.84 44.80
CA MET A 516 -21.47 -3.98 45.50
C MET A 516 -20.80 -3.18 46.62
N SER A 517 -20.00 -3.85 47.46
CA SER A 517 -19.27 -3.18 48.55
C SER A 517 -18.23 -2.17 48.03
N ARG A 518 -17.58 -2.44 46.89
CA ARG A 518 -16.67 -1.49 46.24
C ARG A 518 -17.40 -0.23 45.76
N ILE A 519 -18.57 -0.38 45.14
CA ILE A 519 -19.38 0.75 44.67
C ILE A 519 -19.89 1.59 45.86
N GLU A 520 -20.38 0.93 46.91
CA GLU A 520 -20.87 1.62 48.13
C GLU A 520 -19.78 2.48 48.78
N ASN A 521 -18.58 1.93 48.96
CA ASN A 521 -17.44 2.65 49.51
C ASN A 521 -17.06 3.88 48.66
N LYS A 522 -17.10 3.76 47.33
CA LYS A 522 -16.79 4.88 46.43
C LYS A 522 -17.90 5.93 46.41
N CYS A 523 -19.17 5.52 46.43
CA CYS A 523 -20.30 6.43 46.60
C CYS A 523 -20.20 7.24 47.90
N ASP A 524 -19.77 6.61 49.00
CA ASP A 524 -19.58 7.31 50.26
C ASP A 524 -18.39 8.25 50.25
N ASN A 525 -17.29 7.89 49.58
CA ASN A 525 -16.15 8.77 49.35
C ASN A 525 -16.54 10.01 48.51
N ILE A 526 -17.30 9.82 47.43
CA ILE A 526 -17.80 10.95 46.61
C ILE A 526 -18.76 11.82 47.41
N LYS A 527 -19.67 11.24 48.21
CA LYS A 527 -20.51 12.01 49.14
C LYS A 527 -19.65 12.85 50.09
N HIS A 528 -18.51 12.34 50.55
CA HIS A 528 -17.60 13.07 51.43
C HIS A 528 -16.89 14.22 50.69
N GLU A 529 -16.41 14.01 49.46
CA GLU A 529 -15.79 15.06 48.63
C GLU A 529 -16.80 16.12 48.19
N VAL A 530 -18.04 15.74 47.81
CA VAL A 530 -19.13 16.71 47.56
C VAL A 530 -19.44 17.53 48.81
N ARG A 531 -19.46 16.92 50.00
CA ARG A 531 -19.63 17.63 51.28
C ARG A 531 -18.45 18.57 51.57
N LYS A 532 -17.22 18.20 51.19
CA LYS A 532 -16.00 19.00 51.35
C LYS A 532 -16.00 20.20 50.41
N LEU A 533 -16.40 20.02 49.15
CA LEU A 533 -16.62 21.09 48.18
C LEU A 533 -17.76 22.04 48.60
N ARG A 534 -18.85 21.51 49.18
CA ARG A 534 -19.91 22.32 49.79
C ARG A 534 -19.39 23.17 50.96
N LYS A 535 -18.51 22.62 51.80
CA LYS A 535 -17.91 23.34 52.92
C LYS A 535 -16.91 24.42 52.46
N GLY A 536 -16.10 24.15 51.42
CA GLY A 536 -15.13 25.11 50.87
C GLY A 536 -15.76 26.31 50.14
N ARG A 537 -16.85 26.10 49.38
CA ARG A 537 -17.55 27.19 48.69
C ARG A 537 -18.46 28.02 49.60
N TRP A 538 -19.06 27.42 50.63
CA TRP A 538 -19.97 28.16 51.53
C TRP A 538 -19.23 29.01 52.57
N ILE A 539 -18.05 28.59 53.04
CA ILE A 539 -17.23 29.38 53.97
C ILE A 539 -16.66 30.64 53.31
N ASN A 540 -16.29 30.58 52.01
CA ASN A 540 -15.82 31.76 51.27
C ASN A 540 -16.95 32.69 50.83
N PHE A 541 -18.18 32.18 50.68
CA PHE A 541 -19.34 33.02 50.34
C PHE A 541 -19.85 33.82 51.55
N TYR A 542 -19.88 33.21 52.75
CA TYR A 542 -20.34 33.90 53.97
C TYR A 542 -19.34 34.94 54.52
N ASN A 543 -18.04 34.78 54.28
CA ASN A 543 -17.04 35.78 54.67
C ASN A 543 -16.95 36.97 53.69
N ARG A 544 -17.50 36.85 52.47
CA ARG A 544 -17.48 37.90 51.44
C ARG A 544 -18.78 38.70 51.37
N VAL A 545 -19.88 38.19 51.92
CA VAL A 545 -21.18 38.86 51.99
C VAL A 545 -21.57 38.98 53.46
N GLY A 546 -21.19 40.11 54.08
CA GLY A 546 -21.38 40.38 55.50
C GLY A 546 -22.84 40.40 55.95
N LEU A 547 -23.42 39.22 56.20
CA LEU A 547 -24.76 39.05 56.75
C LEU A 547 -24.67 38.20 58.04
N LYS A 548 -24.70 38.89 59.19
CA LYS A 548 -24.94 38.29 60.50
C LYS A 548 -26.33 37.65 60.50
N VAL A 549 -26.42 36.33 60.66
CA VAL A 549 -27.68 35.66 61.01
C VAL A 549 -27.63 35.19 62.45
N ARG A 550 -28.62 35.68 63.20
CA ARG A 550 -28.88 35.47 64.63
C ARG A 550 -29.22 34.00 64.87
N THR A 551 -28.45 33.31 65.72
CA THR A 551 -28.79 31.97 66.21
C THR A 551 -29.97 32.05 67.19
N LYS A 552 -31.11 31.46 66.84
CA LYS A 552 -32.12 31.05 67.83
C LYS A 552 -31.89 29.59 68.18
N SER A 553 -31.44 29.37 69.41
CA SER A 553 -31.45 28.11 70.13
C SER A 553 -32.89 27.60 70.24
N PHE A 554 -33.14 26.38 69.79
CA PHE A 554 -34.21 25.56 70.35
C PHE A 554 -33.55 24.48 71.20
N GLY A 555 -33.67 24.68 72.51
CA GLY A 555 -33.28 23.72 73.52
C GLY A 555 -34.27 22.56 73.59
N SER A 556 -33.71 21.42 73.93
CA SER A 556 -34.39 20.22 74.41
C SER A 556 -35.23 20.54 75.65
N GLN A 557 -36.44 19.98 75.74
CA GLN A 557 -37.05 19.58 77.01
C GLN A 557 -38.14 18.53 76.77
N VAL A 558 -37.88 17.36 77.37
CA VAL A 558 -38.74 16.26 77.88
C VAL A 558 -39.73 15.60 76.92
#